data_AF-A0AAE0EPM2-F1
#
_entry.id   AF-A0AAE0EPM2-F1
#
_cell.length_a   1.000
_cell.length_b   1.000
_cell.length_c   1.000
_cell.angle_alpha   90.00
_cell.angle_beta   90.00
_cell.angle_gamma   90.00
#
_symmetry.space_group_name_H-M   'P 1'
#
loop_
_entity.id
_entity.type
_entity.pdbx_description
1 polymer ?
#
loop_
_entity_poly.entity_id
_entity_poly.type
_entity_poly.pdbx_seq_one_letter_code
_entity_poly.pdbx_strand_id
1 'polypeptide(L)'
;MGHWPLLDAEQRQLVRKNIPEFADAPDIRERKSLFGEAFLNFHHYLHLLVSREMAAANLCMIPGWENFTANDDPQFPLNVSNAEDLQFMEDYFEGVENIGIGLVEAAMLFQTALSAVPVSIPDKMGRYMADDGPGGGLASAIQQASNISDPRYLKNASLSEVGYDIFHGLHSVIHIRMCFQQYQHHQWDFMIDAYADPAAPTFWKLHGFIERQLHNWLAANNYDKAAIDCRGQPACYTWKSTWALSRIVKMLPKVKAATRP
;
A
#
# COMPACT_ATOMS: atom_id res chain seq x y z
N MET A 1 -0.52 9.32 -1.55
CA MET A 1 -0.15 9.77 -2.92
C MET A 1 -1.34 10.07 -3.82
N GLY A 2 -2.53 9.48 -3.60
CA GLY A 2 -3.72 9.71 -4.43
C GLY A 2 -4.14 11.17 -4.64
N HIS A 3 -3.77 12.06 -3.71
CA HIS A 3 -4.16 13.45 -3.79
C HIS A 3 -3.17 14.36 -4.51
N TRP A 4 -1.99 13.89 -4.94
CA TRP A 4 -1.01 14.75 -5.63
C TRP A 4 -1.60 15.46 -6.87
N PRO A 5 -2.40 14.78 -7.72
CA PRO A 5 -3.10 15.45 -8.81
C PRO A 5 -4.18 16.45 -8.36
N LEU A 6 -4.67 16.32 -7.13
CA LEU A 6 -5.71 17.18 -6.54
C LEU A 6 -5.13 18.41 -5.83
N LEU A 7 -3.83 18.39 -5.49
CA LEU A 7 -3.15 19.55 -4.93
C LEU A 7 -3.01 20.65 -5.98
N ASP A 8 -3.25 21.91 -5.60
CA ASP A 8 -2.96 23.07 -6.44
C ASP A 8 -1.44 23.36 -6.53
N ALA A 9 -1.07 24.38 -7.30
CA ALA A 9 0.32 24.74 -7.52
C ALA A 9 1.04 25.19 -6.23
N GLU A 10 0.37 25.93 -5.36
CA GLU A 10 0.93 26.44 -4.10
C GLU A 10 1.15 25.29 -3.12
N GLN A 11 0.17 24.40 -2.98
CA GLN A 11 0.26 23.20 -2.16
C GLN A 11 1.38 22.27 -2.63
N ARG A 12 1.49 22.04 -3.95
CA ARG A 12 2.61 21.26 -4.50
C ARG A 12 3.94 21.94 -4.23
N GLN A 13 4.02 23.26 -4.33
CA GLN A 13 5.23 24.01 -4.02
C GLN A 13 5.58 23.89 -2.54
N LEU A 14 4.60 23.96 -1.64
CA LEU A 14 4.79 23.77 -0.21
C LEU A 14 5.28 22.35 0.11
N VAL A 15 4.68 21.33 -0.48
CA VAL A 15 5.13 19.93 -0.33
C VAL A 15 6.54 19.77 -0.87
N ARG A 16 6.87 20.33 -2.04
CA ARG A 16 8.24 20.32 -2.60
C ARG A 16 9.24 21.07 -1.73
N LYS A 17 8.83 22.17 -1.11
CA LYS A 17 9.71 22.96 -0.24
C LYS A 17 10.09 22.19 1.03
N ASN A 18 9.10 21.54 1.65
CA ASN A 18 9.30 20.82 2.92
C ASN A 18 9.73 19.37 2.70
N ILE A 19 9.43 18.83 1.53
CA ILE A 19 9.82 17.50 1.11
C ILE A 19 10.22 17.51 -0.38
N PRO A 20 11.44 17.97 -0.69
CA PRO A 20 11.94 18.08 -2.06
C PRO A 20 11.81 16.79 -2.87
N GLU A 21 11.87 15.64 -2.21
CA GLU A 21 11.74 14.32 -2.81
C GLU A 21 10.33 14.05 -3.37
N PHE A 22 9.29 14.80 -2.98
CA PHE A 22 7.96 14.71 -3.62
C PHE A 22 7.93 15.40 -4.98
N ALA A 23 8.93 16.22 -5.35
CA ALA A 23 8.96 16.86 -6.65
C ALA A 23 8.95 15.85 -7.81
N ASP A 24 9.58 14.71 -7.59
CA ASP A 24 9.75 13.61 -8.55
C ASP A 24 8.80 12.44 -8.28
N ALA A 25 7.75 12.66 -7.47
CA ALA A 25 6.77 11.62 -7.23
C ALA A 25 6.07 11.25 -8.55
N PRO A 26 6.07 9.97 -8.93
CA PRO A 26 5.45 9.52 -10.17
C PRO A 26 3.93 9.76 -10.16
N ASP A 27 3.34 10.04 -11.32
CA ASP A 27 1.89 10.20 -11.42
C ASP A 27 1.19 8.87 -11.10
N ILE A 28 0.42 8.88 -10.02
CA ILE A 28 -0.33 7.73 -9.53
C ILE A 28 -1.41 7.24 -10.50
N ARG A 29 -1.83 8.08 -11.46
CA ARG A 29 -2.89 7.75 -12.44
C ARG A 29 -2.33 7.10 -13.69
N GLU A 30 -1.02 7.16 -13.89
CA GLU A 30 -0.38 6.63 -15.08
C GLU A 30 0.18 5.25 -14.79
N ARG A 31 -0.42 4.23 -15.40
CA ARG A 31 0.00 2.83 -15.28
C ARG A 31 1.48 2.58 -15.62
N LYS A 32 2.06 3.42 -16.49
CA LYS A 32 3.46 3.33 -16.92
C LYS A 32 4.40 4.29 -16.20
N SER A 33 3.92 5.08 -15.24
CA SER A 33 4.80 5.88 -14.38
C SER A 33 5.61 4.96 -13.47
N LEU A 34 6.57 5.50 -12.71
CA LEU A 34 7.32 4.73 -11.70
C LEU A 34 6.55 4.50 -10.39
N PHE A 35 5.25 4.80 -10.34
CA PHE A 35 4.45 4.72 -9.12
C PHE A 35 4.31 3.29 -8.60
N GLY A 36 3.92 2.35 -9.47
CA GLY A 36 3.76 0.95 -9.05
C GLY A 36 5.08 0.35 -8.54
N GLU A 37 6.20 0.73 -9.16
CA GLU A 37 7.51 0.32 -8.68
C GLU A 37 7.84 0.94 -7.31
N ALA A 38 7.52 2.23 -7.11
CA ALA A 38 7.68 2.89 -5.82
C ALA A 38 6.86 2.20 -4.72
N PHE A 39 5.63 1.79 -5.06
CA PHE A 39 4.72 1.06 -4.18
C PHE A 39 5.29 -0.31 -3.79
N LEU A 40 5.73 -1.12 -4.76
CA LEU A 40 6.33 -2.43 -4.46
C LEU A 40 7.61 -2.30 -3.66
N ASN A 41 8.46 -1.34 -4.01
CA ASN A 41 9.68 -1.05 -3.30
C ASN A 41 9.41 -0.70 -1.83
N PHE A 42 8.48 0.23 -1.57
CA PHE A 42 8.12 0.60 -0.20
C PHE A 42 7.73 -0.62 0.65
N HIS A 43 6.83 -1.46 0.13
CA HIS A 43 6.35 -2.63 0.85
C HIS A 43 7.42 -3.71 1.04
N HIS A 44 8.28 -3.90 0.04
CA HIS A 44 9.44 -4.79 0.15
C HIS A 44 10.34 -4.39 1.34
N TYR A 45 10.71 -3.10 1.43
CA TYR A 45 11.54 -2.64 2.53
C TYR A 45 10.83 -2.65 3.88
N LEU A 46 9.53 -2.34 3.91
CA LEU A 46 8.73 -2.48 5.12
C LEU A 46 8.77 -3.92 5.62
N HIS A 47 8.54 -4.90 4.73
CA HIS A 47 8.55 -6.32 5.05
C HIS A 47 9.93 -6.78 5.54
N LEU A 48 11.02 -6.36 4.88
CA LEU A 48 12.39 -6.66 5.32
C LEU A 48 12.70 -6.09 6.71
N LEU A 49 12.30 -4.84 6.98
CA LEU A 49 12.54 -4.20 8.27
C LEU A 49 11.79 -4.93 9.39
N VAL A 50 10.49 -5.14 9.22
CA VAL A 50 9.68 -5.82 10.25
C VAL A 50 10.13 -7.25 10.44
N SER A 51 10.42 -7.99 9.37
CA SER A 51 10.97 -9.35 9.48
C SER A 51 12.27 -9.40 10.29
N ARG A 52 13.15 -8.40 10.11
CA ARG A 52 14.39 -8.31 10.88
C ARG A 52 14.14 -8.06 12.36
N GLU A 53 13.25 -7.12 12.69
CA GLU A 53 12.94 -6.78 14.08
C GLU A 53 12.19 -7.92 14.78
N MET A 54 11.27 -8.60 14.10
CA MET A 54 10.61 -9.83 14.61
C MET A 54 11.65 -10.92 14.91
N ALA A 55 12.57 -11.19 13.97
CA ALA A 55 13.62 -12.18 14.17
C ALA A 55 14.55 -11.81 15.35
N ALA A 56 14.90 -10.53 15.51
CA ALA A 56 15.69 -10.07 16.65
C ALA A 56 14.97 -10.24 17.99
N ALA A 57 13.64 -10.21 17.99
CA ALA A 57 12.79 -10.51 19.14
C ALA A 57 12.46 -12.01 19.30
N ASN A 58 13.06 -12.90 18.50
CA ASN A 58 12.73 -14.32 18.45
C ASN A 58 11.24 -14.61 18.14
N LEU A 59 10.64 -13.77 17.30
CA LEU A 59 9.29 -13.90 16.78
C LEU A 59 9.33 -14.23 15.28
N CYS A 60 8.31 -14.95 14.83
CA CYS A 60 8.11 -15.23 13.40
C CYS A 60 7.23 -14.15 12.76
N MET A 61 7.58 -13.75 11.54
CA MET A 61 6.72 -12.91 10.73
C MET A 61 5.41 -13.64 10.39
N ILE A 62 4.30 -12.92 10.32
CA ILE A 62 3.03 -13.47 9.83
C ILE A 62 3.23 -13.85 8.36
N PRO A 63 3.00 -15.11 7.97
CA PRO A 63 3.16 -15.51 6.58
C PRO A 63 2.07 -14.85 5.73
N GLY A 64 2.47 -14.28 4.59
CA GLY A 64 1.55 -13.76 3.59
C GLY A 64 0.63 -14.84 3.01
N TRP A 65 -0.49 -14.43 2.42
CA TRP A 65 -1.32 -15.38 1.68
C TRP A 65 -0.51 -16.06 0.56
N GLU A 66 -0.73 -17.36 0.39
CA GLU A 66 -0.13 -18.13 -0.70
C GLU A 66 -0.92 -17.95 -1.99
N ASN A 67 -2.23 -18.07 -1.85
CA ASN A 67 -3.21 -17.90 -2.90
C ASN A 67 -4.21 -16.83 -2.46
N PHE A 68 -4.72 -16.10 -3.44
CA PHE A 68 -5.70 -15.06 -3.20
C PHE A 68 -7.09 -15.55 -3.58
N THR A 69 -7.60 -16.56 -2.87
CA THR A 69 -9.01 -16.96 -3.00
C THR A 69 -9.78 -16.61 -1.73
N ALA A 70 -11.11 -16.48 -1.87
CA ALA A 70 -11.98 -16.04 -0.79
C ALA A 70 -11.95 -16.95 0.47
N ASN A 71 -11.39 -18.16 0.37
CA ASN A 71 -11.47 -19.21 1.38
C ASN A 71 -10.11 -19.78 1.83
N ASP A 72 -8.97 -19.27 1.35
CA ASP A 72 -7.67 -19.93 1.61
C ASP A 72 -7.13 -19.73 3.02
N ASP A 73 -7.67 -18.77 3.78
CA ASP A 73 -7.24 -18.53 5.16
C ASP A 73 -8.43 -18.51 6.12
N PRO A 74 -8.70 -19.63 6.83
CA PRO A 74 -9.77 -19.69 7.81
C PRO A 74 -9.59 -18.71 8.97
N GLN A 75 -8.38 -18.23 9.25
CA GLN A 75 -8.12 -17.24 10.30
C GLN A 75 -8.42 -15.81 9.81
N PHE A 76 -8.30 -15.57 8.51
CA PHE A 76 -8.51 -14.26 7.88
C PHE A 76 -9.39 -14.41 6.63
N PRO A 77 -10.65 -14.86 6.80
CA PRO A 77 -11.52 -15.10 5.66
C PRO A 77 -11.80 -13.77 4.95
N LEU A 78 -11.67 -13.75 3.64
CA LEU A 78 -12.02 -12.55 2.89
C LEU A 78 -13.55 -12.35 2.90
N ASN A 79 -14.34 -13.43 2.96
CA ASN A 79 -15.80 -13.41 2.82
C ASN A 79 -16.57 -12.84 4.02
N VAL A 80 -16.69 -11.52 4.07
CA VAL A 80 -17.84 -10.83 4.69
C VAL A 80 -17.96 -9.46 4.03
N SER A 81 -19.08 -9.24 3.38
CA SER A 81 -19.60 -7.90 3.13
C SER A 81 -21.11 -8.06 3.00
N ASN A 82 -21.86 -7.66 4.02
CA ASN A 82 -23.32 -7.55 3.90
C ASN A 82 -23.67 -6.09 3.51
N ALA A 83 -24.93 -5.81 3.17
CA ALA A 83 -25.35 -4.47 2.75
C ALA A 83 -25.18 -3.39 3.84
N GLU A 84 -25.01 -3.78 5.10
CA GLU A 84 -24.85 -2.87 6.24
C GLU A 84 -23.44 -2.27 6.28
N ASP A 85 -22.43 -2.99 5.80
CA ASP A 85 -21.06 -2.51 5.70
C ASP A 85 -20.96 -1.28 4.77
N LEU A 86 -21.73 -1.23 3.69
CA LEU A 86 -21.72 -0.09 2.75
C LEU A 86 -22.20 1.22 3.39
N GLN A 87 -23.26 1.18 4.20
CA GLN A 87 -23.82 2.36 4.88
C GLN A 87 -22.83 2.95 5.90
N PHE A 88 -22.08 2.08 6.59
CA PHE A 88 -21.08 2.51 7.57
C PHE A 88 -19.95 3.36 6.97
N MET A 89 -19.55 3.13 5.71
CA MET A 89 -18.50 3.97 5.08
C MET A 89 -18.97 5.39 4.83
N GLU A 90 -20.23 5.56 4.45
CA GLU A 90 -20.80 6.90 4.27
C GLU A 90 -20.69 7.67 5.58
N ASP A 91 -21.04 7.04 6.70
CA ASP A 91 -20.99 7.62 8.04
C ASP A 91 -19.55 7.82 8.56
N TYR A 92 -18.65 6.85 8.37
CA TYR A 92 -17.26 6.91 8.84
C TYR A 92 -16.47 8.01 8.13
N PHE A 93 -16.61 8.17 6.81
CA PHE A 93 -15.91 9.23 6.09
C PHE A 93 -16.48 10.61 6.38
N GLU A 94 -17.79 10.74 6.65
CA GLU A 94 -18.36 11.98 7.19
C GLU A 94 -17.78 12.31 8.59
N GLY A 95 -17.41 11.28 9.37
CA GLY A 95 -16.76 11.43 10.67
C GLY A 95 -15.25 11.73 10.64
N VAL A 96 -14.48 11.11 9.74
CA VAL A 96 -13.02 11.31 9.62
C VAL A 96 -12.63 12.71 9.13
N GLU A 97 -13.53 13.43 8.47
CA GLU A 97 -13.34 14.86 8.19
C GLU A 97 -13.14 15.70 9.48
N ASN A 98 -13.48 15.17 10.67
CA ASN A 98 -13.46 15.90 11.93
C ASN A 98 -12.35 15.53 12.93
N ILE A 99 -11.50 14.52 12.67
CA ILE A 99 -10.52 14.06 13.67
C ILE A 99 -9.11 13.96 13.04
N GLY A 100 -8.22 14.86 13.47
CA GLY A 100 -6.79 14.77 13.24
C GLY A 100 -6.03 14.19 14.43
N ILE A 101 -4.81 13.69 14.16
CA ILE A 101 -3.73 13.18 15.06
C ILE A 101 -3.67 11.63 15.08
N GLY A 102 -2.54 10.92 14.88
CA GLY A 102 -1.16 11.27 14.52
C GLY A 102 -0.15 10.12 14.72
N LEU A 103 0.70 9.82 13.70
CA LEU A 103 2.07 9.27 13.87
C LEU A 103 2.97 9.51 12.62
N VAL A 104 3.90 10.47 12.50
CA VAL A 104 3.92 11.89 12.92
C VAL A 104 4.95 12.78 12.18
N GLU A 105 5.70 12.39 11.13
CA GLU A 105 6.48 13.42 10.37
C GLU A 105 6.45 13.29 8.84
N ALA A 106 6.65 12.10 8.27
CA ALA A 106 6.60 11.93 6.81
C ALA A 106 5.18 11.97 6.24
N ALA A 107 4.20 11.47 7.00
CA ALA A 107 2.79 11.54 6.68
C ALA A 107 2.16 12.88 7.13
N MET A 108 2.66 13.52 8.21
CA MET A 108 2.18 14.84 8.65
C MET A 108 2.42 15.94 7.62
N LEU A 109 3.58 15.98 6.96
CA LEU A 109 3.81 16.94 5.88
C LEU A 109 2.89 16.71 4.65
N PHE A 110 2.36 15.49 4.48
CA PHE A 110 1.39 15.17 3.44
C PHE A 110 -0.05 15.53 3.88
N GLN A 111 -0.39 15.34 5.16
CA GLN A 111 -1.71 15.65 5.74
C GLN A 111 -1.93 17.16 5.94
N THR A 112 -0.93 17.91 6.40
CA THR A 112 -1.04 19.38 6.59
C THR A 112 -1.28 20.11 5.25
N ALA A 113 -0.83 19.55 4.13
CA ALA A 113 -1.14 20.06 2.79
C ALA A 113 -2.57 19.68 2.33
N LEU A 114 -3.19 18.64 2.91
CA LEU A 114 -4.50 18.11 2.51
C LEU A 114 -5.68 18.65 3.32
N SER A 115 -5.46 19.05 4.58
CA SER A 115 -6.47 19.72 5.41
C SER A 115 -6.94 21.09 4.89
N ALA A 116 -6.45 21.53 3.73
CA ALA A 116 -6.83 22.76 3.05
C ALA A 116 -7.74 22.54 1.82
N VAL A 117 -8.11 21.30 1.47
CA VAL A 117 -8.93 21.02 0.30
C VAL A 117 -10.29 20.41 0.72
N PRO A 118 -11.40 21.15 0.60
CA PRO A 118 -12.73 20.60 0.80
C PRO A 118 -13.13 19.82 -0.45
N VAL A 119 -13.00 18.50 -0.42
CA VAL A 119 -13.66 17.61 -1.40
C VAL A 119 -14.54 16.69 -0.60
N SER A 120 -15.85 16.64 -0.90
CA SER A 120 -16.74 15.64 -0.31
C SER A 120 -16.34 14.24 -0.78
N ILE A 121 -15.65 13.51 0.08
CA ILE A 121 -15.23 12.12 -0.11
C ILE A 121 -16.41 11.12 -0.13
N PRO A 122 -17.52 11.31 0.62
CA PRO A 122 -18.60 10.31 0.73
C PRO A 122 -19.27 9.91 -0.60
N ASP A 123 -19.69 10.89 -1.42
CA ASP A 123 -20.45 10.66 -2.67
C ASP A 123 -19.68 9.89 -3.75
N LYS A 124 -18.35 9.92 -3.71
CA LYS A 124 -17.49 9.22 -4.67
C LYS A 124 -17.14 7.82 -4.18
N MET A 125 -17.04 7.61 -2.87
CA MET A 125 -16.72 6.32 -2.28
C MET A 125 -17.94 5.37 -2.30
N GLY A 126 -19.14 5.87 -2.00
CA GLY A 126 -20.38 5.08 -2.13
C GLY A 126 -20.57 4.53 -3.54
N ARG A 127 -20.25 5.33 -4.58
CA ARG A 127 -20.21 4.87 -5.98
C ARG A 127 -19.05 3.93 -6.31
N TYR A 128 -17.90 4.08 -5.66
CA TYR A 128 -16.75 3.18 -5.83
C TYR A 128 -17.02 1.77 -5.30
N MET A 129 -17.94 1.65 -4.34
CA MET A 129 -18.26 0.39 -3.66
C MET A 129 -19.59 -0.23 -4.12
N ALA A 130 -20.56 0.59 -4.58
CA ALA A 130 -21.86 0.11 -5.10
C ALA A 130 -21.81 -0.24 -6.59
N ASP A 131 -21.10 0.54 -7.40
CA ASP A 131 -20.71 0.13 -8.75
C ASP A 131 -19.32 -0.47 -8.63
N ASP A 132 -19.03 -1.54 -9.38
CA ASP A 132 -17.67 -2.04 -9.57
C ASP A 132 -16.75 -0.88 -9.98
N GLY A 133 -16.15 -0.19 -9.00
CA GLY A 133 -15.37 1.02 -9.23
C GLY A 133 -14.20 0.74 -10.17
N PRO A 134 -13.32 1.72 -10.45
CA PRO A 134 -12.15 1.54 -11.30
C PRO A 134 -11.29 0.27 -11.03
N GLY A 135 -11.41 -0.36 -9.85
CA GLY A 135 -10.79 -1.66 -9.50
C GLY A 135 -11.73 -2.88 -9.41
N GLY A 136 -13.05 -2.71 -9.49
CA GLY A 136 -14.08 -3.76 -9.33
C GLY A 136 -14.20 -4.35 -7.91
N GLY A 137 -15.30 -5.05 -7.62
CA GLY A 137 -15.49 -5.72 -6.32
C GLY A 137 -14.50 -6.86 -6.04
N LEU A 138 -14.72 -7.65 -4.97
CA LEU A 138 -13.83 -8.77 -4.59
C LEU A 138 -13.51 -9.71 -5.76
N ALA A 139 -14.50 -10.03 -6.60
CA ALA A 139 -14.30 -10.91 -7.74
C ALA A 139 -13.25 -10.36 -8.72
N SER A 140 -13.24 -9.04 -8.94
CA SER A 140 -12.22 -8.36 -9.73
C SER A 140 -10.85 -8.42 -9.07
N ALA A 141 -10.78 -8.18 -7.75
CA ALA A 141 -9.53 -8.30 -6.99
C ALA A 141 -8.95 -9.74 -7.07
N ILE A 142 -9.78 -10.77 -6.95
CA ILE A 142 -9.38 -12.18 -7.11
C ILE A 142 -8.90 -12.45 -8.54
N GLN A 143 -9.64 -11.98 -9.55
CA GLN A 143 -9.22 -12.14 -10.95
C GLN A 143 -7.89 -11.43 -11.21
N GLN A 144 -7.72 -10.23 -10.67
CA GLN A 144 -6.48 -9.48 -10.81
C GLN A 144 -5.33 -10.19 -10.12
N ALA A 145 -5.53 -10.73 -8.90
CA ALA A 145 -4.54 -11.53 -8.19
C ALA A 145 -4.12 -12.77 -9.01
N SER A 146 -5.06 -13.42 -9.71
CA SER A 146 -4.75 -14.48 -10.66
C SER A 146 -3.92 -13.99 -11.85
N ASN A 147 -4.26 -12.84 -12.42
CA ASN A 147 -3.55 -12.28 -13.58
C ASN A 147 -2.10 -11.90 -13.24
N ILE A 148 -1.89 -11.21 -12.12
CA ILE A 148 -0.55 -10.81 -11.66
C ILE A 148 0.30 -12.00 -11.19
N SER A 149 -0.30 -13.17 -11.00
CA SER A 149 0.42 -14.41 -10.70
C SER A 149 0.77 -15.23 -11.96
N ASP A 150 0.23 -14.89 -13.15
CA ASP A 150 0.55 -15.59 -14.40
C ASP A 150 1.97 -15.22 -14.88
N PRO A 151 2.92 -16.17 -15.00
CA PRO A 151 4.27 -15.88 -15.48
C PRO A 151 4.31 -15.22 -16.87
N ARG A 152 3.32 -15.49 -17.73
CA ARG A 152 3.23 -14.87 -19.06
C ARG A 152 2.87 -13.39 -18.97
N TYR A 153 2.00 -13.02 -18.04
CA TYR A 153 1.71 -11.61 -17.79
C TYR A 153 2.94 -10.93 -17.18
N LEU A 154 3.53 -11.52 -16.14
CA LEU A 154 4.70 -10.97 -15.43
C LEU A 154 5.92 -10.75 -16.32
N LYS A 155 6.15 -11.64 -17.29
CA LYS A 155 7.23 -11.52 -18.28
C LYS A 155 7.02 -10.37 -19.27
N ASN A 156 5.77 -9.99 -19.52
CA ASN A 156 5.40 -8.96 -20.51
C ASN A 156 5.05 -7.61 -19.88
N ALA A 157 4.88 -7.54 -18.56
CA ALA A 157 4.63 -6.32 -17.82
C ALA A 157 5.92 -5.78 -17.19
N SER A 158 6.10 -4.45 -17.21
CA SER A 158 7.14 -3.82 -16.38
C SER A 158 6.79 -3.93 -14.90
N LEU A 159 7.79 -3.89 -14.02
CA LEU A 159 7.57 -3.96 -12.56
C LEU A 159 6.61 -2.85 -12.07
N SER A 160 6.64 -1.68 -12.71
CA SER A 160 5.73 -0.60 -12.35
C SER A 160 4.30 -0.84 -12.80
N GLU A 161 4.07 -1.49 -13.95
CA GLU A 161 2.72 -1.87 -14.36
C GLU A 161 2.13 -2.92 -13.40
N VAL A 162 2.95 -3.90 -12.98
CA VAL A 162 2.52 -4.90 -11.98
C VAL A 162 2.16 -4.22 -10.65
N GLY A 163 3.02 -3.34 -10.15
CA GLY A 163 2.75 -2.62 -8.91
C GLY A 163 1.55 -1.68 -8.99
N TYR A 164 1.33 -1.06 -10.15
CA TYR A 164 0.16 -0.21 -10.39
C TYR A 164 -1.12 -1.04 -10.35
N ASP A 165 -1.14 -2.16 -11.06
CA ASP A 165 -2.30 -3.05 -11.11
C ASP A 165 -2.62 -3.56 -9.69
N ILE A 166 -1.61 -4.00 -8.92
CA ILE A 166 -1.77 -4.39 -7.51
C ILE A 166 -2.37 -3.25 -6.67
N PHE A 167 -1.83 -2.03 -6.75
CA PHE A 167 -2.27 -0.92 -5.91
C PHE A 167 -3.74 -0.53 -6.20
N HIS A 168 -4.08 -0.33 -7.47
CA HIS A 168 -5.39 0.20 -7.88
C HIS A 168 -6.52 -0.83 -7.92
N GLY A 169 -6.20 -2.13 -7.87
CA GLY A 169 -7.20 -3.17 -7.72
C GLY A 169 -7.07 -3.86 -6.37
N LEU A 170 -6.31 -4.94 -6.34
CA LEU A 170 -6.19 -5.89 -5.23
C LEU A 170 -5.97 -5.20 -3.89
N HIS A 171 -4.94 -4.36 -3.77
CA HIS A 171 -4.58 -3.73 -2.50
C HIS A 171 -5.73 -2.86 -1.96
N SER A 172 -6.21 -1.91 -2.76
CA SER A 172 -7.25 -0.97 -2.32
C SER A 172 -8.55 -1.68 -1.94
N VAL A 173 -8.98 -2.68 -2.73
CA VAL A 173 -10.20 -3.46 -2.45
C VAL A 173 -10.09 -4.20 -1.11
N ILE A 174 -8.91 -4.72 -0.77
CA ILE A 174 -8.73 -5.53 0.43
C ILE A 174 -8.56 -4.68 1.69
N HIS A 175 -7.85 -3.56 1.63
CA HIS A 175 -7.81 -2.61 2.74
C HIS A 175 -9.23 -2.17 3.12
N ILE A 176 -10.02 -1.77 2.11
CA ILE A 176 -11.42 -1.36 2.29
C ILE A 176 -12.26 -2.50 2.87
N ARG A 177 -12.13 -3.72 2.34
CA ARG A 177 -12.97 -4.83 2.78
C ARG A 177 -12.66 -5.30 4.20
N MET A 178 -11.38 -5.39 4.55
CA MET A 178 -10.97 -5.93 5.86
C MET A 178 -11.20 -4.91 6.98
N CYS A 179 -11.24 -3.62 6.63
CA CYS A 179 -11.65 -2.55 7.53
C CYS A 179 -13.04 -2.77 8.15
N PHE A 180 -13.99 -3.31 7.38
CA PHE A 180 -15.33 -3.62 7.90
C PHE A 180 -15.34 -4.72 8.94
N GLN A 181 -14.55 -5.77 8.68
CA GLN A 181 -14.45 -6.90 9.59
C GLN A 181 -13.94 -6.46 10.97
N GLN A 182 -12.96 -5.55 11.00
CA GLN A 182 -12.34 -5.08 12.23
C GLN A 182 -13.18 -4.04 12.97
N TYR A 183 -13.93 -3.21 12.25
CA TYR A 183 -14.76 -2.20 12.89
C TYR A 183 -15.79 -2.83 13.84
N GLN A 184 -16.37 -3.98 13.45
CA GLN A 184 -17.27 -4.75 14.31
C GLN A 184 -16.65 -5.18 15.65
N HIS A 185 -15.32 -5.07 15.79
CA HIS A 185 -14.56 -5.43 16.98
C HIS A 185 -13.94 -4.25 17.73
N HIS A 186 -14.20 -2.99 17.33
CA HIS A 186 -13.70 -1.76 17.99
C HIS A 186 -12.17 -1.73 18.19
N GLN A 187 -11.40 -2.24 17.23
CA GLN A 187 -9.94 -2.29 17.33
C GLN A 187 -9.27 -1.10 16.64
N TRP A 188 -8.14 -0.65 17.19
CA TRP A 188 -7.31 0.45 16.67
C TRP A 188 -6.41 0.01 15.50
N ASP A 189 -6.85 -0.95 14.69
CA ASP A 189 -6.09 -1.60 13.62
C ASP A 189 -6.75 -1.40 12.24
N PHE A 190 -7.38 -0.23 12.07
CA PHE A 190 -8.25 0.11 10.96
C PHE A 190 -7.54 0.04 9.60
N MET A 191 -7.91 -0.94 8.77
CA MET A 191 -7.20 -1.25 7.53
C MET A 191 -7.23 -0.16 6.45
N ILE A 192 -8.09 0.86 6.49
CA ILE A 192 -8.03 1.98 5.53
C ILE A 192 -7.21 3.17 6.04
N ASP A 193 -6.77 3.12 7.29
CA ASP A 193 -5.90 4.15 7.86
C ASP A 193 -4.45 3.66 7.84
N ALA A 194 -3.61 4.26 7.00
CA ALA A 194 -2.18 3.95 6.92
C ALA A 194 -1.40 4.16 8.25
N TYR A 195 -2.00 4.83 9.25
CA TYR A 195 -1.43 4.93 10.60
C TYR A 195 -1.71 3.68 11.45
N ALA A 196 -2.83 3.01 11.22
CA ALA A 196 -3.33 1.91 12.05
C ALA A 196 -3.24 0.56 11.34
N ASP A 197 -3.25 0.55 10.00
CA ASP A 197 -3.27 -0.67 9.20
C ASP A 197 -2.14 -1.66 9.52
N PRO A 198 -0.90 -1.28 9.90
CA PRO A 198 0.13 -2.29 10.15
C PRO A 198 -0.06 -3.00 11.50
N ALA A 199 -0.97 -2.52 12.36
CA ALA A 199 -1.35 -3.23 13.59
C ALA A 199 -2.25 -4.44 13.29
N ALA A 200 -2.91 -4.47 12.14
CA ALA A 200 -3.77 -5.55 11.72
C ALA A 200 -2.95 -6.77 11.25
N PRO A 201 -3.23 -7.99 11.74
CA PRO A 201 -2.61 -9.20 11.18
C PRO A 201 -2.89 -9.37 9.68
N THR A 202 -4.07 -8.95 9.22
CA THR A 202 -4.52 -8.99 7.83
C THR A 202 -3.68 -8.12 6.90
N PHE A 203 -3.15 -7.00 7.40
CA PHE A 203 -2.20 -6.18 6.65
C PHE A 203 -0.99 -7.02 6.23
N TRP A 204 -0.37 -7.71 7.19
CA TRP A 204 0.80 -8.55 6.91
C TRP A 204 0.49 -9.73 6.00
N LYS A 205 -0.73 -10.27 6.07
CA LYS A 205 -1.22 -11.30 5.13
C LYS A 205 -1.25 -10.80 3.69
N LEU A 206 -1.86 -9.63 3.47
CA LEU A 206 -1.93 -8.98 2.17
C LEU A 206 -0.53 -8.59 1.65
N HIS A 207 0.26 -7.93 2.48
CA HIS A 207 1.57 -7.42 2.06
C HIS A 207 2.61 -8.53 1.85
N GLY A 208 2.51 -9.65 2.57
CA GLY A 208 3.31 -10.84 2.25
C GLY A 208 2.91 -11.48 0.91
N PHE A 209 1.63 -11.42 0.51
CA PHE A 209 1.23 -11.81 -0.85
C PHE A 209 1.80 -10.86 -1.90
N ILE A 210 1.74 -9.55 -1.67
CA ILE A 210 2.32 -8.54 -2.57
C ILE A 210 3.82 -8.75 -2.74
N GLU A 211 4.55 -9.02 -1.66
CA GLU A 211 5.97 -9.35 -1.68
C GLU A 211 6.27 -10.60 -2.54
N ARG A 212 5.41 -11.63 -2.45
CA ARG A 212 5.51 -12.81 -3.31
C ARG A 212 5.38 -12.45 -4.79
N GLN A 213 4.51 -11.51 -5.15
CA GLN A 213 4.36 -11.07 -6.54
C GLN A 213 5.60 -10.34 -7.08
N LEU A 214 6.30 -9.57 -6.22
CA LEU A 214 7.61 -9.03 -6.57
C LEU A 214 8.60 -10.16 -6.90
N HIS A 215 8.69 -11.19 -6.07
CA HIS A 215 9.57 -12.33 -6.34
C HIS A 215 9.20 -13.11 -7.60
N ASN A 216 7.90 -13.31 -7.85
CA ASN A 216 7.41 -13.94 -9.08
C ASN A 216 7.81 -13.11 -10.31
N TRP A 217 7.68 -11.78 -10.24
CA TRP A 217 8.10 -10.89 -11.32
C TRP A 217 9.60 -10.96 -11.57
N LEU A 218 10.41 -10.93 -10.51
CA LEU A 218 11.87 -11.07 -10.60
C LEU A 218 12.25 -12.39 -11.29
N ALA A 219 11.69 -13.50 -10.83
CA ALA A 219 11.93 -14.82 -11.40
C ALA A 219 11.51 -14.89 -12.89
N ALA A 220 10.32 -14.39 -13.24
CA ALA A 220 9.82 -14.36 -14.62
C ALA A 220 10.71 -13.54 -15.58
N ASN A 221 11.50 -12.61 -15.03
CA ASN A 221 12.40 -11.72 -15.76
C ASN A 221 13.89 -12.05 -15.55
N ASN A 222 14.21 -13.23 -15.01
CA ASN A 222 15.58 -13.72 -14.77
C ASN A 222 16.40 -12.84 -13.81
N TYR A 223 15.74 -12.31 -12.78
CA TYR A 223 16.38 -11.66 -11.65
C TYR A 223 16.22 -12.52 -10.38
N ASP A 224 17.26 -12.57 -9.57
CA ASP A 224 17.28 -13.26 -8.26
C ASP A 224 16.86 -12.32 -7.13
N LYS A 225 17.11 -11.01 -7.30
CA LYS A 225 16.85 -9.99 -6.27
C LYS A 225 16.69 -8.61 -6.86
N ALA A 226 16.13 -7.71 -6.06
CA ALA A 226 16.09 -6.28 -6.32
C ALA A 226 16.96 -5.51 -5.32
N ALA A 227 17.65 -4.46 -5.76
CA ALA A 227 18.49 -3.62 -4.91
C ALA A 227 18.51 -2.17 -5.41
N ILE A 228 18.87 -1.21 -4.54
CA ILE A 228 19.08 0.19 -4.96
C ILE A 228 20.18 0.29 -6.00
N ASP A 229 21.23 -0.51 -5.81
CA ASP A 229 22.43 -0.51 -6.61
C ASP A 229 22.93 -1.95 -6.68
N CYS A 230 22.83 -2.53 -7.88
CA CYS A 230 23.29 -3.89 -8.13
C CYS A 230 24.80 -3.98 -8.35
N ARG A 231 25.53 -2.87 -8.53
CA ARG A 231 26.98 -2.85 -8.79
C ARG A 231 27.43 -3.83 -9.88
N GLY A 232 26.61 -3.98 -10.93
CA GLY A 232 26.88 -4.89 -12.03
C GLY A 232 26.74 -6.38 -11.71
N GLN A 233 26.17 -6.75 -10.55
CA GLN A 233 25.89 -8.16 -10.25
C GLN A 233 24.90 -8.75 -11.27
N PRO A 234 25.19 -9.94 -11.84
CA PRO A 234 24.26 -10.62 -12.72
C PRO A 234 22.96 -10.96 -11.97
N ALA A 235 21.85 -11.02 -12.72
CA ALA A 235 20.52 -11.35 -12.17
C ALA A 235 20.08 -10.43 -11.00
N CYS A 236 20.56 -9.19 -10.94
CA CYS A 236 20.11 -8.21 -9.95
C CYS A 236 19.33 -7.08 -10.64
N TYR A 237 18.09 -6.88 -10.21
CA TYR A 237 17.25 -5.77 -10.66
C TYR A 237 17.58 -4.50 -9.88
N THR A 238 17.99 -3.44 -10.57
CA THR A 238 18.18 -2.13 -9.95
C THR A 238 16.86 -1.38 -9.93
N TRP A 239 16.39 -1.02 -8.73
CA TRP A 239 15.20 -0.17 -8.57
C TRP A 239 15.39 1.14 -9.35
N LYS A 240 14.52 1.40 -10.31
CA LYS A 240 14.39 2.66 -11.03
C LYS A 240 13.72 3.71 -10.15
N SER A 241 12.79 3.29 -9.29
CA SER A 241 12.15 4.16 -8.30
C SER A 241 12.84 4.02 -6.94
N THR A 242 13.62 5.02 -6.55
CA THR A 242 14.30 5.06 -5.23
C THR A 242 13.59 5.97 -4.22
N TRP A 243 12.43 6.51 -4.60
CA TRP A 243 11.69 7.50 -3.83
C TRP A 243 11.39 7.03 -2.40
N ALA A 244 10.81 5.83 -2.24
CA ALA A 244 10.41 5.28 -0.93
C ALA A 244 11.61 5.03 -0.01
N LEU A 245 12.67 4.46 -0.57
CA LEU A 245 13.92 4.13 0.12
C LEU A 245 14.66 5.33 0.65
N SER A 246 14.73 6.40 -0.15
CA SER A 246 15.41 7.64 0.27
C SER A 246 14.86 8.16 1.59
N ARG A 247 13.59 7.89 1.89
CA ARG A 247 12.94 8.22 3.16
C ARG A 247 13.24 7.22 4.26
N ILE A 248 13.03 5.93 3.99
CA ILE A 248 13.25 4.87 4.99
C ILE A 248 14.68 4.98 5.52
N VAL A 249 15.66 5.10 4.63
CA VAL A 249 17.09 5.24 4.99
C VAL A 249 17.35 6.47 5.85
N LYS A 250 16.73 7.62 5.55
CA LYS A 250 16.86 8.85 6.35
C LYS A 250 16.18 8.75 7.72
N MET A 251 15.14 7.92 7.85
CA MET A 251 14.42 7.71 9.11
C MET A 251 15.14 6.71 10.04
N LEU A 252 15.86 5.72 9.50
CA LEU A 252 16.50 4.66 10.29
C LEU A 252 17.41 5.16 11.44
N PRO A 253 18.27 6.18 11.26
CA PRO A 253 19.07 6.73 12.37
C PRO A 253 18.22 7.34 13.48
N LYS A 254 17.12 8.03 13.13
CA LYS A 254 16.19 8.64 14.09
C LYS A 254 15.42 7.58 14.88
N VAL A 255 14.97 6.52 14.20
CA VAL A 255 14.31 5.38 14.84
C VAL A 255 15.25 4.70 15.84
N LYS A 256 16.50 4.42 15.44
CA LYS A 256 17.52 3.84 16.35
C LYS A 256 17.85 4.71 17.56
N ALA A 257 17.67 6.02 17.47
CA ALA A 257 17.90 6.94 18.59
C ALA A 257 16.69 7.00 19.54
N ALA A 258 15.46 6.91 19.02
CA ALA A 258 14.22 6.96 19.80
C ALA A 258 13.89 5.63 20.52
N THR A 259 14.46 4.50 20.07
CA THR A 259 14.21 3.16 20.65
C THR A 259 15.33 2.66 21.55
N ARG A 260 16.36 3.48 21.83
CA ARG A 260 17.31 3.18 22.91
C ARG A 260 16.67 3.55 24.24
N PRO A 261 16.59 2.61 25.20
CA PRO A 261 16.07 2.89 26.54
C PRO A 261 16.91 3.93 27.29
#